data_AF-U5I2S6-F1
#
_entry.id   AF-U5I2S6-F1
#
_cell.length_a   1.000
_cell.length_b   1.000
_cell.length_c   1.000
_cell.angle_alpha   90.00
_cell.angle_beta   90.00
_cell.angle_gamma   90.00
#
_symmetry.space_group_name_H-M   'P 1'
#
loop_
_entity.id
_entity.type
_entity.pdbx_description
1 polymer ?
#
loop_
_entity_poly.entity_id
_entity_poly.type
_entity_poly.pdbx_seq_one_letter_code
_entity_poly.pdbx_strand_id
1 'polypeptide(L)' 'SDPNFADKIRHIRDPKNRMAVVWAHCKTKMVCEPDDPKEEGTDPDSDEPKKGHGGCGHTQP' A
#
# COMPACT_ATOMS: atom_id res chain seq x y z
N SER A 1 1.25 2.78 -2.02
CA SER A 1 1.32 1.30 -2.18
C SER A 1 2.37 0.88 -3.19
N ASP A 2 3.21 -0.13 -2.88
CA ASP A 2 4.20 -0.73 -3.79
C ASP A 2 3.53 -1.80 -4.69
N PRO A 3 3.38 -1.56 -6.01
CA PRO A 3 2.73 -2.51 -6.92
C PRO A 3 3.46 -3.84 -7.03
N ASN A 4 4.80 -3.82 -6.99
CA ASN A 4 5.61 -5.04 -7.07
C ASN A 4 5.39 -5.94 -5.85
N PHE A 5 5.21 -5.34 -4.67
CA PHE A 5 4.86 -6.08 -3.46
C PHE A 5 3.47 -6.72 -3.57
N ALA A 6 2.46 -5.97 -4.06
CA ALA A 6 1.11 -6.49 -4.24
C ALA A 6 1.08 -7.70 -5.18
N ASP A 7 1.77 -7.60 -6.32
CA ASP A 7 1.90 -8.71 -7.28
C ASP A 7 2.64 -9.91 -6.69
N LYS A 8 3.70 -9.67 -5.92
CA LYS A 8 4.46 -10.73 -5.26
C LYS A 8 3.60 -11.48 -4.23
N ILE A 9 2.82 -10.78 -3.41
CA ILE A 9 1.98 -11.38 -2.37
C ILE A 9 0.79 -12.15 -2.97
N ARG A 10 0.18 -11.63 -4.05
CA ARG A 10 -0.97 -12.23 -4.74
C ARG A 10 -0.76 -13.69 -5.12
N HIS A 11 0.45 -14.06 -5.54
CA HIS A 11 0.73 -15.40 -6.07
C HIS A 11 1.17 -16.41 -4.99
N ILE A 12 1.49 -15.95 -3.77
CA ILE A 12 1.90 -16.84 -2.67
C ILE A 12 0.64 -17.43 -2.03
N ARG A 13 0.37 -18.72 -2.28
CA ARG A 13 -0.80 -19.43 -1.73
C ARG A 13 -0.62 -19.90 -0.29
N ASP A 14 0.60 -20.36 0.05
CA ASP A 14 0.91 -20.82 1.40
C ASP A 14 0.85 -19.67 2.42
N PRO A 15 0.00 -19.74 3.45
CA PRO A 15 -0.18 -18.64 4.40
C PRO A 15 1.07 -18.31 5.21
N LYS A 16 1.90 -19.31 5.55
CA LYS A 16 3.12 -19.10 6.35
C LYS A 16 4.16 -18.33 5.54
N ASN A 17 4.40 -18.74 4.30
CA ASN A 17 5.30 -18.06 3.38
C ASN A 17 4.78 -16.67 3.03
N ARG A 18 3.46 -16.51 2.86
CA ARG A 18 2.86 -15.19 2.62
C ARG A 18 3.17 -14.24 3.76
N MET A 19 2.96 -14.66 5.00
CA MET A 19 3.25 -13.85 6.18
C MET A 19 4.74 -13.52 6.30
N ALA A 20 5.64 -14.47 6.03
CA ALA A 20 7.08 -14.22 6.08
C ALA A 20 7.51 -13.13 5.08
N VAL A 21 6.95 -13.12 3.87
CA VAL A 21 7.23 -12.10 2.86
C VAL A 21 6.63 -10.74 3.24
N VAL A 22 5.39 -10.72 3.77
CA VAL A 22 4.77 -9.49 4.29
C VAL A 22 5.63 -8.90 5.41
N TRP A 23 6.02 -9.72 6.37
CA TRP A 23 6.86 -9.29 7.49
C TRP A 23 8.20 -8.73 7.01
N ALA A 24 8.90 -9.44 6.12
CA ALA A 24 10.18 -9.00 5.60
C ALA A 24 10.10 -7.66 4.83
N HIS A 25 8.97 -7.40 4.15
CA HIS A 25 8.72 -6.15 3.45
C HIS A 25 8.35 -5.00 4.40
N CYS A 26 7.53 -5.27 5.42
CA CYS A 26 7.03 -4.23 6.32
C CYS A 26 7.99 -3.91 7.48
N LYS A 27 8.94 -4.79 7.82
CA LYS A 27 9.84 -4.60 8.98
C LYS A 27 10.66 -3.29 8.97
N THR A 28 10.90 -2.73 7.78
CA THR A 28 11.66 -1.48 7.62
C THR A 28 10.76 -0.27 7.42
N LYS A 29 9.44 -0.45 7.32
CA LYS A 29 8.47 0.63 7.15
C LYS A 29 8.13 1.22 8.51
N MET A 30 8.90 2.22 8.92
CA MET A 30 8.76 2.86 10.23
C MET A 30 7.71 3.96 10.27
N VAL A 31 6.99 4.23 9.18
CA VAL A 31 5.92 5.24 9.13
C VAL A 31 4.70 4.65 8.43
N CYS A 32 3.51 4.86 8.99
CA CYS A 32 2.25 4.53 8.32
C CYS A 32 1.92 5.62 7.28
N GLU A 33 2.41 5.43 6.06
CA GLU A 33 2.25 6.38 4.94
C GLU A 33 0.77 6.71 4.67
N PRO A 34 0.33 7.98 4.82
CA PRO A 34 -1.01 8.39 4.40
C PRO A 34 -1.08 8.52 2.86
N ASP A 35 -2.29 8.55 2.32
CA ASP A 35 -2.48 8.83 0.90
C ASP A 35 -2.13 10.29 0.57
N ASP A 36 -1.57 10.52 -0.62
CA ASP A 36 -1.38 11.87 -1.13
C ASP A 36 -2.74 12.57 -1.29
N PRO A 37 -2.83 13.88 -0.99
CA PRO A 37 -4.01 14.67 -1.28
C PRO A 37 -4.41 14.52 -2.74
N LYS A 38 -5.71 14.39 -3.03
CA LYS A 38 -6.21 14.44 -4.40
C LYS A 38 -5.74 15.76 -5.03
N GLU A 39 -4.97 15.69 -6.12
CA GLU A 39 -4.65 16.88 -6.91
C GLU A 39 -5.97 17.50 -7.41
N GLU A 40 -6.22 18.76 -7.02
CA GLU A 40 -7.31 19.58 -7.55
C GLU A 40 -7.03 19.86 -9.03
N GLY A 41 -7.45 18.95 -9.90
CA GLY A 41 -7.23 19.05 -11.35
C GLY A 41 -7.46 17.76 -12.14
N THR A 42 -7.93 16.69 -11.50
CA THR A 42 -8.36 15.49 -12.25
C THR A 42 -9.68 15.80 -12.97
N ASP A 43 -9.62 15.69 -14.29
CA ASP A 43 -10.73 15.82 -15.23
C ASP A 43 -12.00 15.11 -14.71
N PRO A 44 -13.18 15.77 -14.69
CA PRO A 44 -14.42 15.18 -14.21
C PRO A 44 -14.89 13.93 -14.99
N ASP A 45 -14.24 13.57 -16.10
CA ASP A 45 -14.50 12.35 -16.87
C ASP A 45 -13.59 11.15 -16.48
N SER A 46 -12.68 11.33 -15.52
CA SER A 46 -11.90 10.21 -14.95
C SER A 46 -12.67 9.55 -13.80
N ASP A 47 -13.63 8.69 -14.14
CA ASP A 47 -14.62 8.02 -13.25
C ASP A 47 -14.04 7.15 -12.11
N GLU A 48 -12.74 7.15 -11.84
CA GLU A 48 -12.18 6.48 -10.66
C GLU A 48 -11.19 7.40 -9.91
N PRO A 49 -11.59 8.03 -8.79
CA PRO A 49 -10.62 8.68 -7.90
C PRO A 49 -9.61 7.62 -7.47
N LYS A 50 -8.30 7.90 -7.64
CA LYS A 50 -7.20 7.01 -7.24
C LYS A 50 -7.52 6.41 -5.87
N LYS A 51 -7.80 5.09 -5.86
CA LYS A 51 -8.15 4.37 -4.64
C LYS A 51 -6.90 4.32 -3.76
N GLY A 52 -6.87 5.20 -2.78
CA GLY A 52 -5.84 5.23 -1.76
C GLY A 52 -5.84 3.94 -0.93
N HIS A 53 -4.71 3.67 -0.29
CA HIS A 53 -4.55 2.58 0.66
C HIS A 53 -4.86 2.98 2.10
N GLY A 54 -5.06 4.27 2.35
CA GLY A 54 -5.19 4.86 3.66
C GLY A 54 -3.86 4.91 4.41
N GLY A 55 -3.87 5.60 5.55
CA GLY A 55 -2.74 5.66 6.48
C GLY A 55 -2.95 6.76 7.51
N CYS A 56 -2.29 6.65 8.67
CA CYS A 56 -2.45 7.59 9.78
C CYS A 56 -1.25 8.51 10.01
N GLY A 57 -0.16 8.38 9.24
CA GLY A 57 1.04 9.21 9.35
C GLY A 57 1.92 8.95 10.58
N HIS A 58 1.53 8.04 11.48
CA HIS A 58 2.26 7.79 12.72
C HIS A 58 3.50 6.93 12.48
N THR A 59 4.56 7.22 13.24
CA THR A 59 5.77 6.40 13.32
C THR A 59 5.47 5.10 14.04
N GLN A 60 5.86 3.98 13.44
CA GLN A 60 5.75 2.65 14.06
C GLN A 60 6.87 2.45 15.08
N PRO A 61 6.59 1.81 16.23
CA PRO A 61 7.59 1.55 17.27
C PRO A 61 8.66 0.54 16.83
#